data_AF-A0A536A482-F1
#
_entry.id   AF-A0A536A482-F1
#
_cell.length_a   1.000
_cell.length_b   1.000
_cell.length_c   1.000
_cell.angle_alpha   90.00
_cell.angle_beta   90.00
_cell.angle_gamma   90.00
#
_symmetry.space_group_name_H-M   'P 1'
#
loop_
_entity.id
_entity.type
_entity.pdbx_description
1 polymer ?
#
loop_
_entity_poly.entity_id
_entity_poly.type
_entity_poly.pdbx_seq_one_letter_code
_entity_poly.pdbx_strand_id
1 'polypeptide(L)' 'AIAVDANYAAAHFNLGLLLRQIGQTAEAQTELATAQKLDPTLVAPSPSASPIRQASPSPTR' A
#
# COMPACT_ATOMS: atom_id res chain seq x y z
N ALA A 1 -19.66 10.57 13.06
CA ALA A 1 -19.90 9.79 11.82
C ALA A 1 -19.13 8.49 11.95
N ILE A 2 -19.79 7.35 11.81
CA ILE A 2 -19.20 6.02 12.05
C ILE A 2 -18.33 5.68 10.84
N ALA A 3 -17.06 5.38 11.11
CA ALA A 3 -16.05 5.03 10.11
C ALA A 3 -16.34 3.66 9.49
N VAL A 4 -17.25 3.66 8.52
CA VAL A 4 -17.41 2.60 7.52
C VAL A 4 -16.49 3.07 6.38
N ASP A 5 -15.23 2.62 6.28
CA ASP A 5 -14.83 1.40 5.56
C ASP A 5 -13.32 1.09 5.75
N ALA A 6 -12.76 1.26 6.95
CA ALA A 6 -11.36 0.86 7.21
C ALA A 6 -11.15 -0.68 7.13
N ASN A 7 -12.24 -1.45 7.11
CA ASN A 7 -12.21 -2.90 7.15
C ASN A 7 -12.07 -3.59 5.79
N TYR A 8 -12.08 -2.88 4.66
CA TYR A 8 -11.89 -3.53 3.37
C TYR A 8 -10.38 -3.68 3.06
N ALA A 9 -9.61 -2.61 3.21
CA ALA A 9 -8.16 -2.64 2.99
C ALA A 9 -7.43 -3.55 4.00
N ALA A 10 -7.77 -3.45 5.29
CA ALA A 10 -7.19 -4.29 6.33
C ALA A 10 -7.58 -5.78 6.17
N ALA A 11 -8.78 -6.08 5.67
CA ALA A 11 -9.19 -7.46 5.39
C ALA A 11 -8.39 -8.08 4.24
N HIS A 12 -8.23 -7.36 3.13
CA HIS A 12 -7.37 -7.78 2.02
C HIS A 12 -5.92 -7.97 2.48
N PHE A 13 -5.42 -7.11 3.38
CA PHE A 13 -4.05 -7.25 3.92
C PHE A 13 -3.89 -8.53 4.76
N ASN A 14 -4.80 -8.75 5.71
CA ASN A 14 -4.76 -9.93 6.59
C ASN A 14 -4.95 -11.23 5.80
N LEU A 15 -5.84 -11.23 4.80
CA LEU A 15 -6.03 -12.37 3.91
C LEU A 15 -4.75 -12.66 3.12
N GLY A 16 -4.12 -11.62 2.56
CA GLY A 16 -2.84 -11.76 1.89
C GLY A 16 -1.75 -12.37 2.77
N LEU A 17 -1.67 -11.97 4.05
CA LEU A 17 -0.74 -12.56 5.01
C LEU A 17 -1.04 -14.04 5.29
N LEU A 18 -2.31 -14.41 5.49
CA LEU A 18 -2.74 -15.79 5.70
C LEU A 18 -2.44 -16.67 4.49
N LEU A 19 -2.71 -16.18 3.28
CA LEU A 19 -2.41 -16.86 2.02
C LEU A 19 -0.90 -17.13 1.88
N ARG A 20 -0.03 -16.20 2.28
CA ARG A 20 1.43 -16.46 2.32
C ARG A 20 1.80 -17.57 3.29
N GLN A 21 1.17 -17.62 4.45
CA GLN A 21 1.45 -18.63 5.47
C GLN A 21 1.09 -20.05 4.99
N ILE A 22 0.03 -20.18 4.20
CA ILE A 22 -0.37 -21.47 3.61
C ILE A 22 0.31 -21.79 2.27
N GLY A 23 1.25 -20.95 1.82
CA GLY A 23 2.03 -21.15 0.59
C GLY A 23 1.38 -20.62 -0.70
N GLN A 24 0.18 -20.04 -0.62
CA GLN A 24 -0.58 -19.44 -1.73
C GLN A 24 -0.05 -18.04 -2.07
N THR A 25 1.17 -18.01 -2.59
CA THR A 25 1.94 -16.76 -2.78
C THR A 25 1.33 -15.86 -3.88
N ALA A 26 0.73 -16.44 -4.92
CA ALA A 26 0.11 -15.68 -6.01
C ALA A 26 -1.18 -14.96 -5.58
N GLU A 27 -2.05 -15.68 -4.86
CA GLU A 27 -3.28 -15.10 -4.30
C GLU A 27 -2.94 -14.05 -3.24
N ALA A 28 -1.94 -14.33 -2.40
CA ALA A 28 -1.45 -13.37 -1.43
C ALA A 28 -1.02 -12.03 -2.05
N GLN A 29 -0.29 -12.06 -3.16
CA GLN A 29 0.14 -10.84 -3.85
C GLN A 29 -1.05 -10.04 -4.38
N THR A 30 -2.07 -10.73 -4.89
CA THR A 30 -3.31 -10.10 -5.37
C THR A 30 -4.04 -9.39 -4.24
N GLU A 31 -4.17 -10.05 -3.10
CA GLU A 31 -4.84 -9.51 -1.91
C GLU A 31 -4.05 -8.34 -1.30
N LEU A 32 -2.74 -8.47 -1.15
CA LEU A 32 -1.88 -7.38 -0.66
C LEU A 32 -1.85 -6.18 -1.61
N ALA A 33 -1.88 -6.40 -2.92
CA ALA A 33 -1.97 -5.31 -3.90
C ALA A 33 -3.33 -4.60 -3.83
N THR A 34 -4.41 -5.34 -3.58
CA THR A 34 -5.75 -4.77 -3.41
C THR A 34 -5.82 -3.94 -2.13
N ALA A 35 -5.25 -4.44 -1.03
CA ALA A 35 -5.13 -3.69 0.22
C ALA A 35 -4.40 -2.35 0.02
N GLN A 36 -3.28 -2.34 -0.72
CA GLN A 36 -2.54 -1.11 -1.02
C GLN A 36 -3.30 -0.13 -1.94
N LYS A 37 -4.10 -0.64 -2.89
CA LYS A 37 -4.95 0.21 -3.74
C LYS A 37 -6.05 0.90 -2.93
N LEU A 38 -6.57 0.22 -1.91
CA LEU A 38 -7.65 0.71 -1.06
C LEU A 38 -7.13 1.64 0.04
N ASP A 39 -6.01 1.28 0.66
CA ASP A 39 -5.33 2.11 1.65
C ASP A 39 -3.81 2.07 1.43
N PRO A 40 -3.23 3.12 0.80
CA PRO A 40 -1.80 3.20 0.58
C PRO A 40 -0.99 3.40 1.87
N THR A 41 -1.64 3.60 3.03
CA THR A 41 -0.95 3.64 4.33
C THR A 41 -0.66 2.25 4.91
N LEU A 42 -1.31 1.20 4.39
CA LEU A 42 -1.04 -0.21 4.75
C LEU A 42 0.22 -0.79 4.07
N VAL A 43 1.03 0.06 3.45
CA VAL A 43 2.29 -0.32 2.82
C VAL A 43 3.30 -0.74 3.89
N ALA A 44 3.71 -2.01 3.87
CA ALA A 44 4.95 -2.41 4.52
C ALA A 44 6.08 -1.53 3.95
N PRO A 45 6.92 -0.90 4.78
CA PRO A 45 7.79 0.20 4.37
C PRO A 45 8.61 -0.16 3.14
N SER A 46 8.24 0.41 1.99
CA SER A 46 8.98 0.26 0.73
C SER A 46 10.26 1.09 0.82
N PRO A 47 11.45 0.52 0.58
CA PRO A 47 12.73 1.27 0.62
C PRO A 47 12.94 2.17 -0.62
N SER A 48 11.88 2.71 -1.21
CA SER A 48 11.95 3.46 -2.47
C SER A 48 10.99 4.63 -2.49
N ALA A 49 10.94 5.40 -1.40
CA ALA A 49 10.63 6.81 -1.51
C ALA A 49 11.89 7.51 -2.04
N SER A 50 12.12 7.44 -3.35
CA SER A 50 13.05 8.37 -3.99
C SER A 50 12.51 9.78 -3.74
N PRO A 51 13.21 10.66 -3.00
CA PRO A 51 12.71 12.00 -2.76
C PRO A 51 12.61 12.69 -4.11
N ILE A 52 11.42 13.15 -4.45
CA ILE A 52 11.18 14.02 -5.59
C ILE A 52 12.18 15.17 -5.45
N ARG A 53 13.14 15.27 -6.38
CA ARG A 53 14.07 16.40 -6.43
C ARG A 53 13.22 17.66 -6.48
N GLN A 54 13.33 18.49 -5.45
CA GLN A 54 12.80 19.84 -5.47
C GLN A 54 13.44 20.55 -6.67
N ALA A 55 12.68 20.72 -7.74
CA ALA A 55 13.02 21.63 -8.80
C ALA A 55 12.80 23.04 -8.24
N SER A 56 13.88 23.66 -7.78
CA SER A 56 13.91 25.07 -7.43
C SER A 56 13.56 25.90 -8.68
N PRO A 57 12.67 26.90 -8.59
CA PRO A 57 12.27 27.70 -9.75
C PRO A 57 13.44 28.55 -10.26
N SER A 58 13.53 28.66 -11.58
CA SER A 58 14.47 29.52 -12.30
C SER A 58 14.41 30.96 -11.78
N PRO A 59 15.54 31.59 -11.41
CA PRO A 59 15.57 33.03 -11.22
C PRO A 59 15.66 33.72 -12.59
N THR A 60 14.58 34.36 -12.98
CA THR A 60 14.60 35.43 -13.98
C THR A 60 15.46 36.57 -13.45
N ARG A 61 16.56 36.88 -14.15
CA ARG A 61 17.10 38.25 -14.22
C ARG A 61 17.86 38.45 -15.52
#